data_AF-A0A955V6W8-F1
#
_entry.id   AF-A0A955V6W8-F1
#
_cell.length_a   1.000
_cell.length_b   1.000
_cell.length_c   1.000
_cell.angle_alpha   90.00
_cell.angle_beta   90.00
_cell.angle_gamma   90.00
#
_symmetry.space_group_name_H-M   'P 1'
#
loop_
_entity.id
_entity.type
_entity.pdbx_description
1 polymer ?
#
loop_
_entity_poly.entity_id
_entity_poly.type
_entity_poly.pdbx_seq_one_letter_code
_entity_poly.pdbx_strand_id
1 'polypeptide(L)'
;ARGMRFWDYGNAFLLEASRAGAEGLVRGDGSFAFPSYVEDIMGPMCFDLGFGPFRWVCTSGDPADLAETDAIAAGVLAGMAREAGPENRQQLEDNLRWIRGAHENALVVGSQARILYADRRGRVALAEAFHAAIRDGRLRGPVVLGRDHHDVSGTDSPYRETADIRDGSNLTADMAVHNVIGDAARGATWVSLHNGGGVGWGEVMNGGFGHVLDGSEESAVRARRMLDWDVSNGLARRAWARNEGARWAVERAMADEPGLRVTLPAPADDAV
;
A
#
# COMPACT_ATOMS: atom_id res chain seq x y z
N ALA A 1 19.77 -2.05 -27.32
CA ALA A 1 21.07 -1.98 -26.61
C ALA A 1 21.76 -0.59 -26.65
N ARG A 2 21.02 0.53 -26.66
CA ARG A 2 21.57 1.91 -26.78
C ARG A 2 21.32 2.79 -25.54
N GLY A 3 21.26 2.19 -24.36
CA GLY A 3 21.09 2.91 -23.09
C GLY A 3 19.66 3.24 -22.66
N MET A 4 18.64 2.97 -23.49
CA MET A 4 17.24 3.07 -23.08
C MET A 4 16.94 2.08 -21.95
N ARG A 5 16.38 2.59 -20.85
CA ARG A 5 15.84 1.79 -19.74
C ARG A 5 14.36 1.56 -20.00
N PHE A 6 13.95 0.30 -19.97
CA PHE A 6 12.57 -0.12 -20.16
C PHE A 6 12.11 -0.90 -18.94
N TRP A 7 10.86 -0.71 -18.55
CA TRP A 7 10.19 -1.50 -17.53
C TRP A 7 8.72 -1.72 -17.92
N ASP A 8 8.12 -2.83 -17.48
CA ASP A 8 6.68 -3.08 -17.62
C ASP A 8 5.90 -2.27 -16.57
N TYR A 9 4.80 -1.62 -16.97
CA TYR A 9 4.01 -0.76 -16.09
C TYR A 9 2.87 -1.49 -15.36
N GLY A 10 2.93 -2.82 -15.29
CA GLY A 10 1.92 -3.63 -14.61
C GLY A 10 0.61 -3.74 -15.38
N ASN A 11 0.70 -3.72 -16.71
CA ASN A 11 -0.44 -3.89 -17.63
C ASN A 11 -0.37 -5.21 -18.42
N ALA A 12 0.45 -6.16 -17.96
CA ALA A 12 0.68 -7.46 -18.59
C ALA A 12 1.27 -7.39 -20.02
N PHE A 13 1.95 -6.29 -20.39
CA PHE A 13 2.55 -6.18 -21.72
C PHE A 13 3.59 -7.28 -21.98
N LEU A 14 4.53 -7.50 -21.06
CA LEU A 14 5.54 -8.55 -21.23
C LEU A 14 4.92 -9.96 -21.28
N LEU A 15 3.86 -10.18 -20.51
CA LEU A 15 3.11 -11.44 -20.50
C LEU A 15 2.44 -11.70 -21.85
N GLU A 16 1.67 -10.75 -22.36
CA GLU A 16 0.98 -10.90 -23.64
C GLU A 16 1.93 -10.92 -24.84
N ALA A 17 3.00 -10.13 -24.80
CA ALA A 17 4.02 -10.18 -25.85
C ALA A 17 4.77 -11.53 -25.86
N SER A 18 5.03 -12.11 -24.69
CA SER A 18 5.57 -13.47 -24.57
C SER A 18 4.61 -14.51 -25.16
N ARG A 19 3.31 -14.43 -24.84
CA ARG A 19 2.26 -15.30 -25.40
C ARG A 19 2.15 -15.18 -26.92
N ALA A 20 2.39 -13.98 -27.46
CA ALA A 20 2.42 -13.72 -28.90
C ALA A 20 3.69 -14.24 -29.60
N GLY A 21 4.66 -14.79 -28.86
CA GLY A 21 5.89 -15.36 -29.41
C GLY A 21 7.01 -14.35 -29.64
N ALA A 22 7.00 -13.20 -28.96
CA ALA A 22 8.09 -12.24 -29.07
C ALA A 22 9.40 -12.80 -28.49
N GLU A 23 10.44 -12.83 -29.32
CA GLU A 23 11.75 -13.38 -28.96
C GLU A 23 12.49 -12.48 -27.96
N GLY A 24 13.27 -13.10 -27.07
CA GLY A 24 14.14 -12.39 -26.14
C GLY A 24 13.42 -11.70 -24.97
N LEU A 25 12.11 -11.94 -24.78
CA LEU A 25 11.37 -11.43 -23.62
C LEU A 25 11.46 -12.34 -22.40
N VAL A 26 11.61 -13.65 -22.59
CA VAL A 26 11.69 -14.64 -21.50
C VAL A 26 13.09 -15.21 -21.44
N ARG A 27 13.66 -15.24 -20.24
CA ARG A 27 14.98 -15.81 -19.95
C ARG A 27 14.88 -17.32 -19.76
N GLY A 28 16.02 -18.00 -19.71
CA GLY A 28 16.07 -19.46 -19.55
C GLY A 28 15.47 -19.99 -18.24
N ASP A 29 15.33 -19.13 -17.23
CA ASP A 29 14.69 -19.44 -15.94
C ASP A 29 13.18 -19.13 -15.92
N GLY A 30 12.60 -18.69 -17.04
CA GLY A 30 11.19 -18.31 -17.15
C GLY A 30 10.88 -16.88 -16.70
N SER A 31 11.84 -16.13 -16.16
CA SER A 31 11.66 -14.72 -15.81
C SER A 31 11.69 -13.81 -17.04
N PHE A 32 11.17 -12.59 -16.93
CA PHE A 32 11.23 -11.64 -18.03
C PHE A 32 12.63 -10.99 -18.16
N ALA A 33 12.99 -10.64 -19.40
CA ALA A 33 14.22 -9.95 -19.73
C ALA A 33 14.28 -8.54 -19.11
N PHE A 34 13.13 -7.91 -18.94
CA PHE A 34 12.96 -6.59 -18.36
C PHE A 34 12.15 -6.66 -17.07
N PRO A 35 12.47 -5.85 -16.06
CA PRO A 35 11.69 -5.81 -14.82
C PRO A 35 10.36 -5.09 -15.05
N SER A 36 9.37 -5.40 -14.23
CA SER A 36 8.25 -4.50 -13.97
C SER A 36 8.68 -3.32 -13.10
N TYR A 37 7.92 -2.22 -13.14
CA TYR A 37 8.16 -1.10 -12.22
C TYR A 37 7.96 -1.49 -10.75
N VAL A 38 7.25 -2.59 -10.46
CA VAL A 38 7.16 -3.10 -9.09
C VAL A 38 8.47 -3.75 -8.67
N GLU A 39 9.06 -4.58 -9.53
CA GLU A 39 10.34 -5.21 -9.26
C GLU A 39 11.48 -4.22 -9.07
N ASP A 40 11.50 -3.14 -9.86
CA ASP A 40 12.62 -2.20 -9.88
C ASP A 40 12.41 -0.97 -8.97
N ILE A 41 11.15 -0.60 -8.68
CA ILE A 41 10.81 0.67 -8.00
C ILE A 41 9.83 0.44 -6.85
N MET A 42 8.58 0.05 -7.12
CA MET A 42 7.52 0.09 -6.10
C MET A 42 7.69 -0.92 -4.98
N GLY A 43 8.15 -2.13 -5.27
CA GLY A 43 8.42 -3.15 -4.26
C GLY A 43 9.43 -2.62 -3.25
N PRO A 44 10.68 -2.36 -3.68
CA PRO A 44 11.75 -1.91 -2.78
C PRO A 44 11.50 -0.54 -2.13
N MET A 45 10.94 0.42 -2.86
CA MET A 45 10.82 1.80 -2.38
C MET A 45 9.49 2.09 -1.68
N CYS A 46 8.45 1.29 -1.91
CA CYS A 46 7.12 1.53 -1.35
C CYS A 46 6.63 0.34 -0.53
N PHE A 47 6.27 -0.78 -1.18
CA PHE A 47 5.54 -1.88 -0.54
C PHE A 47 6.35 -2.59 0.54
N ASP A 48 7.63 -2.80 0.31
CA ASP A 48 8.53 -3.37 1.31
C ASP A 48 8.67 -2.44 2.52
N LEU A 49 8.44 -1.14 2.38
CA LEU A 49 8.42 -0.20 3.50
C LEU A 49 7.01 0.04 4.07
N GLY A 50 6.00 -0.66 3.54
CA GLY A 50 4.60 -0.54 3.92
C GLY A 50 3.88 0.67 3.32
N PHE A 51 4.55 1.47 2.50
CA PHE A 51 3.93 2.58 1.78
C PHE A 51 3.04 2.04 0.67
N GLY A 52 1.82 2.54 0.65
CA GLY A 52 0.87 2.23 -0.40
C GLY A 52 -0.30 3.20 -0.37
N PRO A 53 -1.26 3.04 -1.29
CA PRO A 53 -2.33 4.01 -1.47
C PRO A 53 -3.16 4.12 -0.19
N PHE A 54 -3.21 5.32 0.36
CA PHE A 54 -4.13 5.71 1.43
C PHE A 54 -5.07 6.77 0.86
N ARG A 55 -6.35 6.43 0.81
CA ARG A 55 -7.40 7.25 0.19
C ARG A 55 -8.43 7.63 1.23
N TRP A 56 -9.02 8.79 1.04
CA TRP A 56 -10.20 9.14 1.81
C TRP A 56 -11.22 9.93 0.99
N VAL A 57 -12.45 9.92 1.49
CA VAL A 57 -13.59 10.67 0.95
C VAL A 57 -14.28 11.41 2.09
N CYS A 58 -14.47 12.72 1.92
CA CYS A 58 -15.26 13.55 2.82
C CYS A 58 -16.75 13.37 2.51
N THR A 59 -17.50 12.75 3.41
CA THR A 59 -18.93 12.41 3.16
C THR A 59 -19.85 13.63 3.14
N SER A 60 -19.39 14.77 3.65
CA SER A 60 -20.09 16.05 3.55
C SER A 60 -20.23 16.56 2.12
N GLY A 61 -19.34 16.13 1.21
CA GLY A 61 -19.24 16.66 -0.14
C GLY A 61 -18.72 18.10 -0.22
N ASP A 62 -18.30 18.70 0.91
CA ASP A 62 -17.81 20.08 0.97
C ASP A 62 -16.31 20.15 0.59
N PRO A 63 -15.91 20.94 -0.43
CA PRO A 63 -14.51 21.18 -0.73
C PRO A 63 -13.69 21.73 0.45
N ALA A 64 -14.33 22.41 1.41
CA ALA A 64 -13.65 22.89 2.61
C ALA A 64 -13.18 21.76 3.53
N ASP A 65 -13.97 20.68 3.66
CA ASP A 65 -13.55 19.49 4.42
C ASP A 65 -12.34 18.83 3.73
N LEU A 66 -12.32 18.79 2.39
CA LEU A 66 -11.19 18.25 1.65
C LEU A 66 -9.92 19.09 1.88
N ALA A 67 -10.04 20.42 1.80
CA ALA A 67 -8.94 21.33 2.10
C ALA A 67 -8.41 21.18 3.54
N GLU A 68 -9.31 21.01 4.52
CA GLU A 68 -8.92 20.73 5.91
C GLU A 68 -8.20 19.39 6.03
N THR A 69 -8.70 18.32 5.39
CA THR A 69 -8.01 17.02 5.38
C THR A 69 -6.65 17.07 4.68
N ASP A 70 -6.52 17.83 3.59
CA ASP A 70 -5.23 18.05 2.90
C ASP A 70 -4.23 18.76 3.84
N ALA A 71 -4.68 19.77 4.60
CA ALA A 71 -3.85 20.48 5.57
C ALA A 71 -3.43 19.59 6.75
N ILE A 72 -4.36 18.80 7.30
CA ILE A 72 -4.07 17.81 8.35
C ILE A 72 -3.02 16.81 7.86
N ALA A 73 -3.23 16.25 6.67
CA ALA A 73 -2.33 15.26 6.09
C ALA A 73 -0.92 15.83 5.85
N ALA A 74 -0.82 17.06 5.34
CA ALA A 74 0.45 17.77 5.19
C ALA A 74 1.16 17.96 6.54
N GLY A 75 0.41 18.30 7.61
CA GLY A 75 0.96 18.44 8.96
C GLY A 75 1.51 17.13 9.53
N VAL A 76 0.75 16.03 9.41
CA VAL A 76 1.16 14.69 9.85
C VAL A 76 2.42 14.24 9.11
N LEU A 77 2.43 14.31 7.78
CA LEU A 77 3.58 13.90 6.97
C LEU A 77 4.82 14.77 7.23
N ALA A 78 4.65 16.08 7.44
CA ALA A 78 5.77 16.96 7.80
C ALA A 78 6.34 16.68 9.20
N GLY A 79 5.52 16.20 10.14
CA GLY A 79 6.00 15.66 11.42
C GLY A 79 6.86 14.43 11.20
N MET A 80 6.29 13.43 10.52
CA MET A 80 6.96 12.16 10.27
C MET A 80 8.27 12.31 9.47
N ALA A 81 8.29 13.15 8.45
CA ALA A 81 9.48 13.38 7.62
C ALA A 81 10.66 13.96 8.41
N ARG A 82 10.41 14.75 9.46
CA ARG A 82 11.48 15.30 10.32
C ARG A 82 12.17 14.22 11.16
N GLU A 83 11.43 13.19 11.53
CA GLU A 83 11.90 12.08 12.37
C GLU A 83 12.33 10.85 11.54
N ALA A 84 12.11 10.90 10.22
CA ALA A 84 12.34 9.79 9.30
C ALA A 84 13.83 9.45 9.14
N GLY A 85 14.12 8.15 9.07
CA GLY A 85 15.43 7.63 8.70
C GLY A 85 15.66 7.68 7.19
N PRO A 86 16.88 7.39 6.71
CA PRO A 86 17.19 7.33 5.28
C PRO A 86 16.29 6.34 4.51
N GLU A 87 15.79 5.31 5.17
CA GLU A 87 14.99 4.24 4.56
C GLU A 87 13.62 4.72 4.09
N ASN A 88 12.93 5.57 4.85
CA ASN A 88 11.55 5.99 4.54
C ASN A 88 11.36 7.49 4.30
N ARG A 89 12.40 8.31 4.48
CA ARG A 89 12.32 9.78 4.32
C ARG A 89 11.88 10.21 2.93
N GLN A 90 12.44 9.60 1.88
CA GLN A 90 12.13 9.96 0.50
C GLN A 90 10.62 9.83 0.23
N GLN A 91 10.01 8.71 0.62
CA GLN A 91 8.57 8.48 0.43
C GLN A 91 7.72 9.51 1.17
N LEU A 92 8.09 9.86 2.41
CA LEU A 92 7.36 10.88 3.17
C LEU A 92 7.47 12.27 2.53
N GLU A 93 8.65 12.64 2.04
CA GLU A 93 8.89 13.93 1.38
C GLU A 93 8.16 14.04 0.03
N ASP A 94 8.11 12.96 -0.75
CA ASP A 94 7.38 12.92 -2.01
C ASP A 94 5.88 13.07 -1.79
N ASN A 95 5.33 12.36 -0.80
CA ASN A 95 3.91 12.45 -0.45
C ASN A 95 3.54 13.79 0.19
N LEU A 96 4.46 14.40 0.95
CA LEU A 96 4.29 15.75 1.48
C LEU A 96 4.28 16.81 0.36
N ARG A 97 5.17 16.67 -0.62
CA ARG A 97 5.20 17.55 -1.80
C ARG A 97 3.90 17.42 -2.59
N TRP A 98 3.47 16.19 -2.83
CA TRP A 98 2.22 15.89 -3.49
C TRP A 98 1.03 16.55 -2.79
N ILE A 99 0.81 16.28 -1.51
CA ILE A 99 -0.40 16.76 -0.82
C ILE A 99 -0.47 18.30 -0.76
N ARG A 100 0.67 18.98 -0.68
CA ARG A 100 0.76 20.45 -0.73
C ARG A 100 0.37 21.03 -2.09
N GLY A 101 0.67 20.32 -3.18
CA GLY A 101 0.32 20.73 -4.55
C GLY A 101 -0.98 20.14 -5.09
N ALA A 102 -1.60 19.19 -4.38
CA ALA A 102 -2.70 18.39 -4.92
C ALA A 102 -3.97 19.19 -5.22
N HIS A 103 -4.20 20.30 -4.51
CA HIS A 103 -5.30 21.23 -4.78
C HIS A 103 -5.12 21.98 -6.10
N GLU A 104 -3.91 22.48 -6.38
CA GLU A 104 -3.59 23.28 -7.56
C GLU A 104 -3.77 22.50 -8.88
N ASN A 105 -3.68 21.17 -8.82
CA ASN A 105 -3.83 20.29 -9.98
C ASN A 105 -5.31 20.02 -10.37
N ALA A 106 -6.28 20.47 -9.57
CA ALA A 106 -7.72 20.38 -9.87
C ALA A 106 -8.21 18.97 -10.30
N LEU A 107 -7.74 17.92 -9.62
CA LEU A 107 -7.99 16.52 -10.00
C LEU A 107 -9.30 15.92 -9.44
N VAL A 108 -10.07 16.69 -8.67
CA VAL A 108 -11.29 16.21 -8.02
C VAL A 108 -12.40 16.09 -9.06
N VAL A 109 -12.97 14.89 -9.19
CA VAL A 109 -14.15 14.60 -10.01
C VAL A 109 -15.15 13.81 -9.18
N GLY A 110 -16.38 14.31 -9.04
CA GLY A 110 -17.41 13.68 -8.22
C GLY A 110 -17.23 13.96 -6.72
N SER A 111 -16.94 12.91 -5.95
CA SER A 111 -16.80 13.02 -4.49
C SER A 111 -15.55 13.81 -4.09
N GLN A 112 -15.64 14.55 -2.98
CA GLN A 112 -14.49 15.22 -2.36
C GLN A 112 -13.54 14.17 -1.79
N ALA A 113 -12.50 13.83 -2.54
CA ALA A 113 -11.62 12.72 -2.25
C ALA A 113 -10.16 13.06 -2.55
N ARG A 114 -9.26 12.39 -1.82
CA ARG A 114 -7.81 12.51 -1.99
C ARG A 114 -7.14 11.16 -1.81
N ILE A 115 -5.94 11.05 -2.37
CA ILE A 115 -5.04 9.91 -2.24
C ILE A 115 -3.64 10.43 -1.94
N LEU A 116 -2.86 9.67 -1.19
CA LEU A 116 -1.40 9.74 -1.10
C LEU A 116 -0.87 8.36 -0.69
N TYR A 117 0.44 8.18 -0.61
CA TYR A 117 1.06 6.97 -0.06
C TYR A 117 1.47 7.19 1.39
N ALA A 118 1.14 6.23 2.25
CA ALA A 118 1.51 6.24 3.65
C ALA A 118 1.83 4.83 4.15
N ASP A 119 2.83 4.73 5.03
CA ASP A 119 3.20 3.49 5.73
C ASP A 119 2.25 3.18 6.89
N ARG A 120 2.51 2.07 7.59
CA ARG A 120 1.72 1.63 8.76
C ARG A 120 1.44 2.75 9.75
N ARG A 121 2.49 3.47 10.18
CA ARG A 121 2.37 4.56 11.16
C ARG A 121 1.62 5.74 10.58
N GLY A 122 1.91 6.10 9.33
CA GLY A 122 1.27 7.21 8.64
C GLY A 122 -0.23 7.01 8.47
N ARG A 123 -0.66 5.81 8.05
CA ARG A 123 -2.10 5.50 7.89
C ARG A 123 -2.85 5.64 9.22
N VAL A 124 -2.30 5.10 10.31
CA VAL A 124 -2.90 5.20 11.65
C VAL A 124 -2.92 6.65 12.12
N ALA A 125 -1.81 7.38 12.01
CA ALA A 125 -1.73 8.79 12.44
C ALA A 125 -2.69 9.70 11.65
N LEU A 126 -2.83 9.49 10.35
CA LEU A 126 -3.80 10.21 9.51
C LEU A 126 -5.24 9.89 9.93
N ALA A 127 -5.56 8.61 10.14
CA ALA A 127 -6.89 8.20 10.59
C ALA A 127 -7.25 8.81 11.95
N GLU A 128 -6.32 8.80 12.91
CA GLU A 128 -6.50 9.43 14.22
C GLU A 128 -6.68 10.96 14.11
N ALA A 129 -5.90 11.63 13.25
CA ALA A 129 -5.99 13.07 13.05
C ALA A 129 -7.32 13.49 12.36
N PHE A 130 -7.80 12.72 11.38
CA PHE A 130 -9.11 12.93 10.77
C PHE A 130 -10.24 12.67 11.77
N HIS A 131 -10.13 11.59 12.56
CA HIS A 131 -11.08 11.29 13.62
C HIS A 131 -11.18 12.43 14.65
N ALA A 132 -10.05 12.98 15.09
CA ALA A 132 -10.03 14.15 15.98
C ALA A 132 -10.70 15.36 15.33
N ALA A 133 -10.41 15.64 14.06
CA ALA A 133 -11.03 16.76 13.34
C ALA A 133 -12.55 16.64 13.18
N ILE A 134 -13.07 15.40 13.05
CA ILE A 134 -14.52 15.14 13.08
C ILE A 134 -15.08 15.44 14.48
N ARG A 135 -14.43 14.94 15.55
CA ARG A 135 -14.88 15.17 16.94
C ARG A 135 -14.87 16.64 17.34
N ASP A 136 -13.88 17.38 16.87
CA ASP A 136 -13.73 18.82 17.13
C ASP A 136 -14.71 19.67 16.30
N GLY A 137 -15.44 19.07 15.35
CA GLY A 137 -16.32 19.78 14.42
C GLY A 137 -15.58 20.60 13.35
N ARG A 138 -14.28 20.38 13.16
CA ARG A 138 -13.49 20.98 12.06
C ARG A 138 -13.84 20.37 10.70
N LEU A 139 -14.19 19.09 10.68
CA LEU A 139 -14.80 18.42 9.53
C LEU A 139 -16.30 18.33 9.73
N ARG A 140 -17.07 18.73 8.71
CA ARG A 140 -18.53 18.79 8.78
C ARG A 140 -19.21 17.42 8.78
N GLY A 141 -18.54 16.39 8.31
CA GLY A 141 -19.09 15.04 8.27
C GLY A 141 -18.05 13.94 8.40
N PRO A 142 -18.50 12.67 8.49
CA PRO A 142 -17.64 11.50 8.49
C PRO A 142 -16.65 11.47 7.33
N VAL A 143 -15.53 10.78 7.52
CA VAL A 143 -14.53 10.52 6.49
C VAL A 143 -14.45 9.02 6.22
N VAL A 144 -14.60 8.62 4.97
CA VAL A 144 -14.40 7.23 4.56
C VAL A 144 -12.93 7.04 4.21
N LEU A 145 -12.23 6.16 4.90
CA LEU A 145 -10.91 5.67 4.52
C LEU A 145 -11.05 4.51 3.54
N GLY A 146 -10.07 4.36 2.66
CA GLY A 146 -9.96 3.20 1.78
C GLY A 146 -8.64 3.22 1.03
N ARG A 147 -8.53 2.37 0.02
CA ARG A 147 -7.37 2.30 -0.85
C ARG A 147 -7.69 1.63 -2.18
N ASP A 148 -6.78 1.76 -3.13
CA ASP A 148 -6.75 0.83 -4.26
C ASP A 148 -6.24 -0.54 -3.80
N HIS A 149 -6.43 -1.58 -4.61
CA HIS A 149 -5.92 -2.92 -4.29
C HIS A 149 -4.42 -3.03 -4.59
N HIS A 150 -3.85 -2.11 -5.36
CA HIS A 150 -2.41 -1.98 -5.62
C HIS A 150 -1.65 -1.52 -4.34
N ASP A 151 -1.47 -2.44 -3.41
CA ASP A 151 -0.96 -2.16 -2.06
C ASP A 151 -0.12 -3.32 -1.51
N VAL A 152 0.61 -3.05 -0.42
CA VAL A 152 1.56 -3.95 0.24
C VAL A 152 1.00 -5.35 0.54
N SER A 153 -0.25 -5.45 1.00
CA SER A 153 -0.85 -6.71 1.48
C SER A 153 -2.07 -7.16 0.68
N GLY A 154 -2.71 -6.23 -0.02
CA GLY A 154 -4.04 -6.47 -0.61
C GLY A 154 -4.02 -7.39 -1.82
N THR A 155 -2.87 -7.58 -2.48
CA THR A 155 -2.83 -8.22 -3.79
C THR A 155 -1.68 -9.19 -3.96
N ASP A 156 -2.01 -10.41 -4.40
CA ASP A 156 -1.06 -11.37 -4.94
C ASP A 156 -1.16 -11.37 -6.47
N SER A 157 -0.09 -10.96 -7.13
CA SER A 157 -0.01 -10.74 -8.57
C SER A 157 1.42 -10.95 -9.06
N PRO A 158 1.77 -12.14 -9.60
CA PRO A 158 3.15 -12.49 -9.94
C PRO A 158 3.76 -11.61 -11.04
N TYR A 159 2.92 -10.88 -11.78
CA TYR A 159 3.34 -9.98 -12.86
C TYR A 159 3.29 -8.51 -12.48
N ARG A 160 2.93 -8.20 -11.23
CA ARG A 160 2.87 -6.83 -10.72
C ARG A 160 3.16 -6.77 -9.23
N GLU A 161 2.15 -6.73 -8.36
CA GLU A 161 2.31 -6.43 -6.92
C GLU A 161 3.27 -7.36 -6.17
N THR A 162 3.37 -8.63 -6.56
CA THR A 162 4.28 -9.61 -5.93
C THR A 162 5.36 -10.07 -6.90
N ALA A 163 5.62 -9.32 -7.97
CA ALA A 163 6.64 -9.67 -8.94
C ALA A 163 8.05 -9.64 -8.34
N ASP A 164 8.30 -8.85 -7.30
CA ASP A 164 9.55 -8.76 -6.55
C ASP A 164 9.78 -9.91 -5.56
N ILE A 165 8.78 -10.77 -5.33
CA ILE A 165 8.86 -11.93 -4.43
C ILE A 165 9.58 -13.09 -5.14
N ARG A 166 10.74 -13.51 -4.59
CA ARG A 166 11.66 -14.47 -5.23
C ARG A 166 11.75 -15.85 -4.59
N ASP A 167 11.02 -16.10 -3.51
CA ASP A 167 10.99 -17.41 -2.83
C ASP A 167 10.06 -18.43 -3.52
N GLY A 168 9.47 -18.07 -4.67
CA GLY A 168 8.51 -18.87 -5.43
C GLY A 168 7.06 -18.73 -4.95
N SER A 169 6.82 -18.03 -3.82
CA SER A 169 5.46 -17.81 -3.31
C SER A 169 4.68 -16.75 -4.07
N ASN A 170 5.29 -16.04 -5.03
CA ASN A 170 4.63 -15.01 -5.84
C ASN A 170 3.41 -15.53 -6.63
N LEU A 171 3.33 -16.84 -6.83
CA LEU A 171 2.21 -17.54 -7.51
C LEU A 171 1.05 -17.91 -6.56
N THR A 172 1.21 -17.80 -5.24
CA THR A 172 0.14 -18.11 -4.29
C THR A 172 -0.80 -16.92 -4.09
N ALA A 173 -1.92 -17.12 -3.38
CA ALA A 173 -2.93 -16.09 -3.12
C ALA A 173 -3.26 -15.93 -1.62
N ASP A 174 -2.44 -16.52 -0.75
CA ASP A 174 -2.71 -16.58 0.69
C ASP A 174 -2.70 -15.19 1.32
N MET A 175 -1.79 -14.30 0.90
CA MET A 175 -1.65 -12.97 1.49
C MET A 175 -2.90 -12.12 1.26
N ALA A 176 -3.39 -12.07 0.02
CA ALA A 176 -4.59 -11.32 -0.35
C ALA A 176 -5.85 -11.85 0.36
N VAL A 177 -6.00 -13.18 0.42
CA VAL A 177 -7.12 -13.83 1.12
C VAL A 177 -7.05 -13.61 2.64
N HIS A 178 -5.87 -13.76 3.24
CA HIS A 178 -5.69 -13.46 4.66
C HIS A 178 -5.94 -11.98 4.96
N ASN A 179 -5.52 -11.07 4.07
CA ASN A 179 -5.70 -9.64 4.28
C ASN A 179 -7.17 -9.29 4.45
N VAL A 180 -7.99 -9.67 3.46
CA VAL A 180 -9.42 -9.33 3.44
C VAL A 180 -10.17 -9.93 4.63
N ILE A 181 -9.84 -11.17 5.03
CA ILE A 181 -10.43 -11.84 6.20
C ILE A 181 -10.03 -11.10 7.48
N GLY A 182 -8.75 -10.74 7.59
CA GLY A 182 -8.25 -10.07 8.78
C GLY A 182 -8.74 -8.62 8.91
N ASP A 183 -8.97 -7.91 7.82
CA ASP A 183 -9.61 -6.58 7.79
C ASP A 183 -11.07 -6.67 8.28
N ALA A 184 -11.81 -7.66 7.75
CA ALA A 184 -13.20 -7.91 8.14
C ALA A 184 -13.32 -8.20 9.65
N ALA A 185 -12.39 -9.01 10.18
CA ALA A 185 -12.34 -9.35 11.60
C ALA A 185 -11.89 -8.20 12.51
N ARG A 186 -11.33 -7.11 11.95
CA ARG A 186 -10.76 -5.98 12.70
C ARG A 186 -11.56 -4.69 12.59
N GLY A 187 -12.72 -4.74 11.93
CA GLY A 187 -13.72 -3.68 12.00
C GLY A 187 -13.75 -2.76 10.79
N ALA A 188 -13.21 -3.18 9.64
CA ALA A 188 -13.52 -2.55 8.36
C ALA A 188 -15.05 -2.42 8.20
N THR A 189 -15.51 -1.32 7.63
CA THR A 189 -16.95 -1.11 7.37
C THR A 189 -17.44 -2.01 6.24
N TRP A 190 -16.60 -2.23 5.23
CA TRP A 190 -16.76 -3.28 4.23
C TRP A 190 -15.40 -3.77 3.75
N VAL A 191 -15.41 -4.95 3.14
CA VAL A 191 -14.25 -5.56 2.49
C VAL A 191 -14.63 -6.09 1.12
N SER A 192 -13.64 -6.27 0.25
CA SER A 192 -13.82 -6.81 -1.09
C SER A 192 -12.65 -7.70 -1.47
N LEU A 193 -12.93 -8.78 -2.21
CA LEU A 193 -11.94 -9.67 -2.80
C LEU A 193 -12.33 -9.90 -4.25
N HIS A 194 -11.42 -9.59 -5.17
CA HIS A 194 -11.64 -9.63 -6.61
C HIS A 194 -10.65 -10.58 -7.30
N ASN A 195 -11.05 -11.05 -8.48
CA ASN A 195 -10.20 -11.79 -9.40
C ASN A 195 -9.93 -10.91 -10.63
N GLY A 196 -8.66 -10.69 -10.93
CA GLY A 196 -8.25 -10.07 -12.19
C GLY A 196 -7.94 -8.58 -12.17
N GLY A 197 -7.88 -7.94 -11.00
CA GLY A 197 -7.56 -6.53 -10.89
C GLY A 197 -6.16 -6.18 -11.41
N GLY A 198 -6.09 -5.39 -12.47
CA GLY A 198 -4.83 -4.88 -12.99
C GLY A 198 -4.26 -5.69 -14.15
N VAL A 199 -3.82 -6.92 -13.88
CA VAL A 199 -3.14 -7.79 -14.88
C VAL A 199 -4.10 -8.71 -15.64
N GLY A 200 -5.39 -8.76 -15.26
CA GLY A 200 -6.42 -9.51 -15.99
C GLY A 200 -6.89 -10.79 -15.29
N TRP A 201 -8.05 -11.28 -15.71
CA TRP A 201 -8.76 -12.40 -15.09
C TRP A 201 -7.89 -13.68 -15.00
N GLY A 202 -7.81 -14.25 -13.79
CA GLY A 202 -7.06 -15.49 -13.53
C GLY A 202 -5.59 -15.28 -13.18
N GLU A 203 -5.06 -14.07 -13.34
CA GLU A 203 -3.64 -13.77 -13.12
C GLU A 203 -3.36 -13.08 -11.77
N VAL A 204 -4.41 -12.77 -10.99
CA VAL A 204 -4.30 -11.97 -9.77
C VAL A 204 -5.48 -12.20 -8.83
N MET A 205 -5.17 -12.26 -7.53
CA MET A 205 -6.15 -12.17 -6.44
C MET A 205 -5.92 -10.86 -5.69
N ASN A 206 -6.93 -9.98 -5.64
CA ASN A 206 -6.75 -8.62 -5.12
C ASN A 206 -7.92 -8.16 -4.24
N GLY A 207 -7.62 -7.68 -3.05
CA GLY A 207 -8.58 -7.26 -2.04
C GLY A 207 -8.35 -5.85 -1.51
N GLY A 208 -9.41 -5.31 -0.90
CA GLY A 208 -9.44 -3.96 -0.35
C GLY A 208 -10.54 -3.78 0.69
N PHE A 209 -10.52 -2.62 1.33
CA PHE A 209 -11.43 -2.26 2.41
C PHE A 209 -12.02 -0.87 2.21
N GLY A 210 -13.10 -0.59 2.93
CA GLY A 210 -13.45 0.78 3.30
C GLY A 210 -13.81 0.86 4.78
N HIS A 211 -13.46 1.98 5.40
CA HIS A 211 -13.64 2.21 6.83
C HIS A 211 -14.15 3.61 7.12
N VAL A 212 -15.31 3.72 7.77
CA VAL A 212 -15.92 5.01 8.11
C VAL A 212 -15.37 5.50 9.46
N LEU A 213 -14.78 6.69 9.45
CA LEU A 213 -14.54 7.49 10.65
C LEU A 213 -15.74 8.38 10.88
N ASP A 214 -16.52 8.12 11.91
CA ASP A 214 -17.75 8.86 12.25
C ASP A 214 -17.61 9.74 13.50
N GLY A 215 -16.40 9.81 14.08
CA GLY A 215 -16.13 10.54 15.32
C GLY A 215 -16.40 9.73 16.60
N SER A 216 -16.90 8.50 16.50
CA SER A 216 -17.03 7.60 17.66
C SER A 216 -15.69 6.97 18.03
N GLU A 217 -15.45 6.76 19.33
CA GLU A 217 -14.24 6.07 19.82
C GLU A 217 -14.12 4.65 19.24
N GLU A 218 -15.25 4.00 19.01
CA GLU A 218 -15.29 2.69 18.37
C GLU A 218 -14.73 2.73 16.95
N SER A 219 -15.11 3.73 16.14
CA SER A 219 -14.58 3.86 14.78
C SER A 219 -13.05 4.05 14.77
N ALA A 220 -12.51 4.80 15.73
CA ALA A 220 -11.07 5.04 15.86
C ALA A 220 -10.31 3.77 16.26
N VAL A 221 -10.83 3.02 17.25
CA VAL A 221 -10.24 1.74 17.69
C VAL A 221 -10.25 0.72 16.55
N ARG A 222 -11.35 0.62 15.80
CA ARG A 222 -11.46 -0.26 14.63
C ARG A 222 -10.48 0.17 13.53
N ALA A 223 -10.38 1.47 13.23
CA ALA A 223 -9.44 2.00 12.24
C ALA A 223 -7.99 1.62 12.58
N ARG A 224 -7.57 1.85 13.82
CA ARG A 224 -6.21 1.51 14.27
C ARG A 224 -5.92 0.02 14.09
N ARG A 225 -6.81 -0.85 14.55
CA ARG A 225 -6.64 -2.32 14.46
C ARG A 225 -6.61 -2.80 13.01
N MET A 226 -7.53 -2.31 12.19
CA MET A 226 -7.63 -2.71 10.79
C MET A 226 -6.44 -2.21 9.98
N LEU A 227 -6.07 -0.92 10.07
CA LEU A 227 -4.95 -0.35 9.31
C LEU A 227 -3.60 -0.95 9.72
N ASP A 228 -3.45 -1.30 10.99
CA ASP A 228 -2.28 -2.03 11.49
C ASP A 228 -2.14 -3.38 10.79
N TRP A 229 -3.21 -4.17 10.74
CA TRP A 229 -3.22 -5.47 10.06
C TRP A 229 -3.04 -5.33 8.53
N ASP A 230 -3.80 -4.43 7.90
CA ASP A 230 -3.80 -4.20 6.44
C ASP A 230 -2.41 -3.88 5.90
N VAL A 231 -1.51 -3.32 6.70
CA VAL A 231 -0.12 -3.08 6.33
C VAL A 231 0.82 -4.18 6.84
N SER A 232 0.70 -4.57 8.11
CA SER A 232 1.64 -5.50 8.74
C SER A 232 1.56 -6.92 8.17
N ASN A 233 0.42 -7.34 7.63
CA ASN A 233 0.25 -8.64 6.97
C ASN A 233 1.22 -8.79 5.77
N GLY A 234 1.19 -7.83 4.85
CA GLY A 234 2.06 -7.82 3.68
C GLY A 234 3.52 -7.61 4.04
N LEU A 235 3.82 -6.75 5.03
CA LEU A 235 5.19 -6.62 5.55
C LEU A 235 5.74 -7.95 6.07
N ALA A 236 4.94 -8.69 6.85
CA ALA A 236 5.35 -9.99 7.38
C ALA A 236 5.60 -11.00 6.25
N ARG A 237 4.71 -11.07 5.25
CA ARG A 237 4.89 -11.95 4.09
C ARG A 237 6.12 -11.56 3.28
N ARG A 238 6.26 -10.28 2.93
CA ARG A 238 7.39 -9.78 2.10
C ARG A 238 8.72 -9.96 2.81
N ALA A 239 8.75 -9.76 4.14
CA ALA A 239 9.91 -10.03 4.97
C ALA A 239 10.26 -11.52 4.96
N TRP A 240 9.26 -12.42 5.09
CA TRP A 240 9.46 -13.87 4.98
C TRP A 240 10.05 -14.28 3.63
N ALA A 241 9.60 -13.64 2.55
CA ALA A 241 10.16 -13.78 1.21
C ALA A 241 11.55 -13.12 1.02
N ARG A 242 12.17 -12.64 2.11
CA ARG A 242 13.52 -12.07 2.19
C ARG A 242 13.69 -10.69 1.55
N ASN A 243 12.62 -9.90 1.41
CA ASN A 243 12.77 -8.50 1.02
C ASN A 243 13.34 -7.67 2.17
N GLU A 244 14.45 -6.98 1.93
CA GLU A 244 15.20 -6.27 2.97
C GLU A 244 14.41 -5.11 3.58
N GLY A 245 13.72 -4.32 2.74
CA GLY A 245 12.87 -3.22 3.20
C GLY A 245 11.74 -3.73 4.11
N ALA A 246 11.13 -4.85 3.76
CA ALA A 246 10.04 -5.47 4.52
C ALA A 246 10.52 -6.00 5.86
N ARG A 247 11.72 -6.61 5.88
CA ARG A 247 12.35 -7.02 7.14
C ARG A 247 12.60 -5.83 8.06
N TRP A 248 13.16 -4.74 7.54
CA TRP A 248 13.36 -3.51 8.31
C TRP A 248 12.03 -2.95 8.85
N ALA A 249 11.00 -2.88 8.01
CA ALA A 249 9.71 -2.32 8.37
C ALA A 249 8.96 -3.18 9.40
N VAL A 250 8.99 -4.51 9.26
CA VAL A 250 8.31 -5.42 10.19
C VAL A 250 9.02 -5.52 11.53
N GLU A 251 10.36 -5.46 11.58
CA GLU A 251 11.12 -5.38 12.83
C GLU A 251 10.74 -4.14 13.63
N ARG A 252 10.59 -2.99 12.96
CA ARG A 252 10.06 -1.76 13.59
C ARG A 252 8.61 -1.90 14.03
N ALA A 253 7.76 -2.53 13.22
CA ALA A 253 6.36 -2.77 13.59
C ALA A 253 6.24 -3.63 14.86
N MET A 254 7.07 -4.67 15.00
CA MET A 254 7.13 -5.50 16.22
C MET A 254 7.66 -4.73 17.44
N ALA A 255 8.57 -3.78 17.25
CA ALA A 255 9.04 -2.91 18.34
C ALA A 255 7.94 -1.94 18.81
N ASP A 256 7.10 -1.44 17.90
CA ASP A 256 6.01 -0.51 18.20
C ASP A 256 4.78 -1.19 18.82
N GLU A 257 4.51 -2.43 18.42
CA GLU A 257 3.35 -3.19 18.85
C GLU A 257 3.80 -4.55 19.40
N PRO A 258 4.05 -4.66 20.73
CA PRO A 258 4.58 -5.89 21.34
C PRO A 258 3.69 -7.14 21.18
N GLY A 259 2.41 -6.94 20.82
CA GLY A 259 1.49 -8.01 20.46
C GLY A 259 1.73 -8.59 19.06
N LEU A 260 2.40 -7.86 18.18
CA LEU A 260 2.81 -8.33 16.86
C LEU A 260 4.10 -9.15 16.99
N ARG A 261 4.02 -10.44 16.66
CA ARG A 261 5.17 -11.34 16.61
C ARG A 261 5.14 -12.12 15.31
N VAL A 262 6.08 -11.84 14.43
CA VAL A 262 6.19 -12.49 13.11
C VAL A 262 7.40 -13.39 13.05
N THR A 263 7.34 -14.43 12.23
CA THR A 263 8.50 -15.27 11.93
C THR A 263 9.40 -14.55 10.94
N LEU A 264 10.66 -14.30 11.31
CA LEU A 264 11.67 -13.75 10.41
C LEU A 264 12.43 -14.89 9.72
N PRO A 265 12.76 -14.78 8.42
CA PRO A 265 13.53 -15.82 7.73
C PRO A 265 14.99 -15.79 8.18
N ALA A 266 15.60 -16.97 8.32
CA ALA A 266 17.03 -17.13 8.44
C ALA A 266 17.62 -17.37 7.04
N PRO A 267 18.42 -16.45 6.49
CA PRO A 267 19.03 -16.66 5.17
C PRO A 267 20.04 -17.81 5.25
N ALA A 268 19.95 -18.75 4.30
CA ALA A 268 20.99 -19.73 4.05
C ALA A 268 22.08 -19.10 3.16
N ASP A 269 23.29 -19.65 3.23
CA ASP A 269 24.37 -19.31 2.29
C ASP A 269 24.05 -19.93 0.93
N ASP A 270 24.12 -19.14 -0.15
CA ASP A 270 23.85 -19.60 -1.52
C ASP A 270 24.87 -20.69 -1.98
N ALA A 271 26.00 -20.83 -1.27
CA ALA A 271 26.99 -21.87 -1.52
C ALA A 271 26.65 -23.24 -0.90
N VAL A 272 25.62 -23.34 -0.04
CA VAL A 272 25.17 -24.57 0.64
C VAL A 272 23.99 -25.18 -0.10
#